data_AF-A0A9Q4KYK7-F1
#
_entry.id   AF-A0A9Q4KYK7-F1
#
_cell.length_a   1.000
_cell.length_b   1.000
_cell.length_c   1.000
_cell.angle_alpha   90.00
_cell.angle_beta   90.00
_cell.angle_gamma   90.00
#
_symmetry.space_group_name_H-M   'P 1'
#
loop_
_entity.id
_entity.type
_entity.pdbx_description
1 polymer ?
#
loop_
_entity_poly.entity_id
_entity_poly.type
_entity_poly.pdbx_seq_one_letter_code
_entity_poly.pdbx_strand_id
1 'polypeptide(L)'
;MYEVSREILYVIVGVPILAVLGYVMVVMLAVNPFGFLILGIFLLLVALAVDSMKSGGEPPARINCSECGAPNDPDRDRCKHCEVPLESAAD
;
A
#
# COMPACT_ATOMS: atom_id res chain seq x y z
N MET A 1 39.06 -43.66 20.40
CA MET A 1 39.33 -42.21 20.19
C MET A 1 39.32 -42.00 18.69
N TYR A 2 38.33 -41.27 18.16
CA TYR A 2 38.32 -40.95 16.72
C TYR A 2 39.32 -39.80 16.52
N GLU A 3 40.50 -40.09 15.98
CA GLU A 3 41.36 -39.05 15.42
C GLU A 3 40.68 -38.55 14.14
N VAL A 4 39.75 -37.62 14.30
CA VAL A 4 39.14 -36.92 13.17
C VAL A 4 40.22 -36.04 12.58
N SER A 5 40.87 -36.52 11.52
CA SER A 5 41.80 -35.73 10.73
C SER A 5 41.16 -34.39 10.38
N ARG A 6 41.90 -33.29 10.53
CA ARG A 6 41.42 -31.92 10.30
C ARG A 6 40.69 -31.76 8.96
N GLU A 7 41.10 -32.53 7.95
CA GLU A 7 40.48 -32.55 6.63
C GLU A 7 39.06 -33.14 6.64
N ILE A 8 38.80 -34.17 7.46
CA ILE A 8 37.47 -34.75 7.67
C ILE A 8 36.56 -33.73 8.38
N LEU A 9 37.10 -32.96 9.33
CA LEU A 9 36.37 -31.90 10.00
C LEU A 9 35.94 -30.79 9.02
N TYR A 10 36.82 -30.38 8.09
CA TYR A 10 36.46 -29.40 7.07
C TYR A 10 35.40 -29.90 6.08
N VAL A 11 35.44 -31.19 5.74
CA VAL A 11 34.40 -31.76 4.87
C VAL A 11 33.06 -31.84 5.60
N ILE A 12 33.04 -32.29 6.86
CA ILE A 12 31.80 -32.47 7.63
C ILE A 12 31.18 -31.14 8.04
N VAL A 13 31.99 -30.13 8.37
CA VAL A 13 31.51 -28.85 8.92
C VAL A 13 31.59 -27.72 7.89
N GLY A 14 32.70 -27.65 7.14
CA GLY A 14 32.93 -26.60 6.16
C GLY A 14 31.99 -26.68 4.95
N VAL A 15 31.74 -27.88 4.42
CA VAL A 15 30.84 -28.04 3.26
C VAL A 15 29.40 -27.63 3.58
N PRO A 16 28.79 -28.04 4.72
CA PRO A 16 27.47 -27.55 5.09
C PRO A 16 27.42 -26.04 5.34
N ILE A 17 28.44 -25.46 5.98
CA ILE A 17 28.50 -24.02 6.22
C ILE A 17 28.53 -23.26 4.88
N LEU A 18 29.36 -23.70 3.93
CA LEU A 18 29.44 -23.10 2.60
C LEU A 18 28.13 -23.29 1.81
N ALA A 19 27.47 -24.44 1.95
CA ALA A 19 26.17 -24.69 1.33
C ALA A 19 25.09 -23.75 1.87
N VAL A 20 25.04 -23.54 3.19
CA VAL A 20 24.10 -22.60 3.83
C VAL A 20 24.39 -21.17 3.41
N LEU A 21 25.65 -20.73 3.44
CA LEU A 21 26.04 -19.39 3.00
C LEU A 21 25.73 -19.16 1.52
N GLY A 22 26.01 -20.16 0.67
CA GLY A 22 25.66 -20.13 -0.75
C GLY A 22 24.15 -20.03 -0.96
N TYR A 23 23.37 -20.81 -0.21
CA TYR A 23 21.90 -20.75 -0.27
C TYR A 23 21.36 -19.38 0.15
N VAL A 24 21.83 -18.83 1.27
CA VAL A 24 21.43 -17.50 1.76
C VAL A 24 21.78 -16.42 0.73
N MET A 25 22.97 -16.49 0.13
CA MET A 25 23.38 -15.57 -0.92
C MET A 25 22.48 -15.68 -2.16
N VAL A 26 22.14 -16.90 -2.59
CA VAL A 26 21.23 -17.11 -3.74
C VAL A 26 19.83 -16.61 -3.41
N VAL A 27 19.32 -16.79 -2.19
CA VAL A 27 18.03 -16.24 -1.77
C VAL A 27 18.08 -14.71 -1.73
N MET A 28 19.14 -14.11 -1.19
CA MET A 28 19.33 -12.65 -1.21
C MET A 28 19.39 -12.10 -2.65
N LEU A 29 20.05 -12.82 -3.55
CA LEU A 29 20.15 -12.47 -4.97
C LEU A 29 18.81 -12.67 -5.70
N ALA A 30 18.09 -13.75 -5.42
CA ALA A 30 16.82 -14.11 -6.04
C ALA A 30 15.68 -13.21 -5.56
N VAL A 31 15.71 -12.81 -4.29
CA VAL A 31 14.80 -11.79 -3.76
C VAL A 31 15.05 -10.47 -4.49
N ASN A 32 16.29 -10.16 -4.93
CA ASN A 32 16.64 -9.05 -5.82
C ASN A 32 16.13 -7.66 -5.28
N PRO A 33 16.49 -6.48 -5.85
CA PRO A 33 15.86 -5.24 -5.39
C PRO A 33 14.34 -5.26 -5.66
N PHE A 34 13.89 -6.13 -6.57
CA PHE A 34 12.49 -6.30 -6.92
C PHE A 34 11.65 -6.93 -5.82
N GLY A 35 12.16 -7.86 -5.00
CA GLY A 35 11.39 -8.47 -3.92
C GLY A 35 11.07 -7.47 -2.82
N PHE A 36 12.04 -6.63 -2.45
CA PHE A 36 11.81 -5.51 -1.54
C PHE A 36 10.89 -4.45 -2.14
N LEU A 37 11.00 -4.20 -3.45
CA LEU A 37 10.11 -3.27 -4.15
C LEU A 37 8.67 -3.79 -4.20
N ILE A 38 8.46 -5.06 -4.51
CA ILE A 38 7.14 -5.71 -4.49
C ILE A 38 6.56 -5.69 -3.08
N LEU A 39 7.35 -6.06 -2.07
CA LEU A 39 6.92 -6.00 -0.68
C LEU A 39 6.58 -4.58 -0.25
N GLY A 40 7.39 -3.59 -0.63
CA GLY A 40 7.15 -2.17 -0.34
C GLY A 40 5.86 -1.65 -0.98
N ILE A 41 5.63 -1.96 -2.26
CA ILE A 41 4.39 -1.60 -2.98
C ILE A 41 3.18 -2.26 -2.30
N PHE A 42 3.29 -3.55 -1.97
CA PHE A 42 2.21 -4.27 -1.30
C PHE A 42 1.85 -3.62 0.05
N LEU A 43 2.84 -3.30 0.89
CA LEU A 43 2.61 -2.64 2.18
C LEU A 43 2.01 -1.25 2.01
N LEU A 44 2.44 -0.48 1.00
CA LEU A 44 1.88 0.83 0.69
C LEU A 44 0.39 0.73 0.31
N LEU A 45 0.02 -0.21 -0.55
CA LEU A 45 -1.37 -0.41 -0.97
C LEU A 45 -2.26 -0.82 0.21
N VAL A 46 -1.77 -1.70 1.08
CA VAL A 46 -2.49 -2.09 2.30
C VAL A 46 -2.70 -0.89 3.22
N ALA A 47 -1.68 -0.05 3.41
CA ALA A 47 -1.79 1.15 4.24
C ALA A 47 -2.86 2.11 3.69
N LEU A 48 -2.88 2.35 2.37
CA LEU A 48 -3.89 3.18 1.72
C LEU A 48 -5.30 2.59 1.85
N ALA A 49 -5.45 1.27 1.69
CA ALA A 49 -6.74 0.60 1.86
C ALA A 49 -7.27 0.74 3.29
N VAL A 50 -6.41 0.57 4.30
CA VAL A 50 -6.78 0.75 5.72
C VAL A 50 -7.15 2.20 6.01
N ASP A 51 -6.42 3.17 5.45
CA ASP A 51 -6.72 4.58 5.61
C ASP A 51 -8.06 4.95 4.96
N SER A 52 -8.32 4.46 3.75
CA SER A 52 -9.59 4.64 3.03
C SER A 52 -10.78 4.07 3.80
N MET A 53 -10.63 2.88 4.41
CA MET A 53 -11.68 2.30 5.25
C MET A 53 -11.95 3.13 6.51
N LYS A 54 -10.93 3.79 7.07
CA LYS A 54 -11.08 4.69 8.22
C LYS A 54 -11.69 6.05 7.84
N SER A 55 -11.42 6.51 6.63
CA SER A 55 -11.87 7.81 6.12
C SER A 55 -13.16 7.73 5.32
N GLY A 56 -13.95 6.65 5.50
CA GLY A 56 -15.34 6.51 5.03
C GLY A 56 -16.31 7.49 5.69
N GLY A 57 -15.95 8.77 5.78
CA GLY A 57 -16.88 9.85 6.05
C GLY A 57 -17.77 10.05 4.83
N GLU A 58 -19.06 10.20 5.08
CA GLU A 58 -20.04 10.57 4.06
C GLU A 58 -19.49 11.79 3.27
N PRO A 59 -19.37 11.72 1.93
CA PRO A 59 -18.99 12.89 1.17
C PRO A 59 -19.99 14.00 1.51
N PRO A 60 -19.54 15.24 1.77
CA PRO A 60 -20.45 16.32 2.16
C PRO A 60 -21.53 16.42 1.10
N ALA A 61 -22.80 16.37 1.52
CA ALA A 61 -23.92 16.53 0.62
C ALA A 61 -23.72 17.82 -0.18
N ARG A 62 -23.84 17.75 -1.51
CA ARG A 62 -23.73 18.91 -2.40
C ARG A 62 -24.85 18.87 -3.42
N ILE A 63 -25.40 20.03 -3.73
CA ILE A 63 -26.37 20.25 -4.80
C ILE A 63 -25.69 21.06 -5.91
N ASN A 64 -25.79 20.61 -7.15
CA ASN A 64 -25.30 21.38 -8.29
C ASN A 64 -26.38 22.38 -8.74
N CYS A 65 -25.97 23.60 -9.06
CA CYS A 65 -26.87 24.58 -9.66
C CYS A 65 -27.32 24.12 -11.05
N SER A 66 -28.63 24.11 -11.31
CA SER A 66 -29.20 23.76 -12.62
C SER A 66 -28.72 24.69 -13.74
N GLU A 67 -28.57 25.97 -13.45
CA GLU A 67 -28.17 26.99 -14.44
C GLU A 67 -26.67 26.99 -14.79
N CYS A 68 -25.77 26.95 -13.80
CA CYS A 68 -24.33 27.14 -14.03
C CYS A 68 -23.46 25.92 -13.66
N GLY A 69 -24.05 24.86 -13.10
CA GLY A 69 -23.34 23.64 -12.70
C GLY A 69 -22.45 23.77 -11.46
N ALA A 70 -22.39 24.95 -10.81
CA ALA A 70 -21.55 25.13 -9.64
C ALA A 70 -22.03 24.27 -8.45
N PRO A 71 -21.12 23.62 -7.70
CA PRO A 71 -21.48 22.84 -6.52
C PRO A 71 -21.78 23.77 -5.34
N ASN A 72 -22.93 23.59 -4.71
CA ASN A 72 -23.40 24.35 -3.56
C ASN A 72 -23.68 23.44 -2.38
N ASP A 73 -23.65 24.03 -1.20
CA ASP A 73 -24.09 23.39 0.03
C ASP A 73 -25.63 23.27 0.00
N PRO A 74 -26.22 22.11 0.39
CA PRO A 74 -27.66 21.90 0.43
C PRO A 74 -28.41 22.93 1.30
N ASP A 75 -27.75 23.54 2.28
CA ASP A 75 -28.37 24.55 3.15
C ASP A 75 -28.42 25.96 2.52
N ARG A 76 -27.96 26.13 1.27
CA ARG A 76 -28.05 27.43 0.57
C ARG A 76 -29.31 27.52 -0.27
N ASP A 77 -30.02 28.62 -0.11
CA ASP A 77 -31.16 28.97 -0.96
C ASP A 77 -30.74 29.49 -2.35
N ARG A 78 -29.48 29.92 -2.50
CA ARG A 78 -28.97 30.57 -3.72
C ARG A 78 -27.58 30.07 -4.10
N CYS A 79 -27.37 29.97 -5.41
CA CYS A 79 -26.10 29.55 -5.99
C CYS A 79 -24.99 30.53 -5.61
N LYS A 80 -23.86 30.00 -5.14
CA LYS A 80 -22.68 30.78 -4.75
C LYS A 80 -22.00 31.53 -5.89
N HIS A 81 -22.31 31.17 -7.14
CA HIS A 81 -21.62 31.67 -8.32
C HIS A 81 -22.49 32.61 -9.15
N CYS A 82 -23.71 32.20 -9.49
CA CYS A 82 -24.63 32.99 -10.31
C CYS A 82 -25.83 33.56 -9.53
N GLU A 83 -25.88 33.33 -8.21
CA GLU A 83 -26.89 33.90 -7.28
C GLU A 83 -28.36 33.54 -7.56
N VAL A 84 -28.62 32.68 -8.54
CA VAL A 84 -29.97 32.15 -8.82
C VAL A 84 -30.44 31.23 -7.69
N PRO A 85 -31.77 31.12 -7.45
CA PRO A 85 -32.32 30.19 -6.48
C PRO A 85 -31.90 28.75 -6.76
N LEU A 86 -31.54 28.00 -5.72
CA LEU A 86 -31.33 26.56 -5.80
C LEU A 86 -32.69 25.90 -5.55
N GLU A 87 -33.28 25.28 -6.57
CA GLU A 87 -34.50 24.50 -6.40
C GLU A 87 -34.15 23.29 -5.52
N SER A 88 -34.56 23.35 -4.25
CA SER A 88 -34.36 22.28 -3.29
C SER A 88 -35.00 21.01 -3.84
N ALA A 89 -34.23 19.94 -3.97
CA ALA A 89 -34.74 18.60 -4.22
C ALA A 89 -35.63 18.18 -3.03
N ALA A 90 -36.91 18.55 -3.08
CA ALA A 90 -37.97 18.13 -2.19
C ALA A 90 -39.06 17.49 -3.06
N ASP A 91 -38.87 16.21 -3.39
CA ASP A 91 -39.91 15.23 -3.66
C ASP A 91 -39.41 13.85 -3.18
#